data_AF-A0A9Q3MBB1-F1
#
_entry.id   AF-A0A9Q3MBB1-F1
#
_cell.length_a   1.000
_cell.length_b   1.000
_cell.length_c   1.000
_cell.angle_alpha   90.00
_cell.angle_beta   90.00
_cell.angle_gamma   90.00
#
_symmetry.space_group_name_H-M   'P 1'
#
loop_
_entity.id
_entity.type
_entity.pdbx_description
1 polymer ?
#
loop_
_entity_poly.entity_id
_entity_poly.type
_entity_poly.pdbx_seq_one_letter_code
_entity_poly.pdbx_strand_id
1 'polypeptide(L)'
;MRVIAAAAFCLILTKVATAYGAEDSRSSHLAFSGEDKSCYAVNRAYENMHNSGRYSYTLSELQEDDRLRPYMEVRAIDGVVYSRIENGVWDEDKRLPIRTPLDANSGLPVFTSCIELGDSQTEEGLALHYSAYWHRYKWSAAIEIWISKTSGKFIKTVSRYDRGAGEMPFPVAVQIMDYDRAHAIKPILLDP
;
A
#
# COMPACT_ATOMS: atom_id res chain seq x y z
N MET A 1 -28.12 -67.04 -25.29
CA MET A 1 -29.17 -66.10 -24.83
C MET A 1 -28.82 -65.66 -23.42
N ARG A 2 -28.28 -64.45 -23.26
CA ARG A 2 -28.47 -63.52 -22.11
C ARG A 2 -27.50 -62.35 -22.28
N VAL A 3 -28.13 -61.19 -22.40
CA VAL A 3 -27.59 -59.86 -22.61
C VAL A 3 -26.90 -59.43 -21.33
N ILE A 4 -25.64 -59.00 -21.38
CA ILE A 4 -25.04 -58.21 -20.30
C ILE A 4 -25.03 -56.77 -20.80
N ALA A 5 -25.98 -56.01 -20.24
CA ALA A 5 -26.22 -54.62 -20.55
C ALA A 5 -25.01 -53.75 -20.16
N ALA A 6 -24.69 -52.82 -21.05
CA ALA A 6 -23.74 -51.75 -20.84
C ALA A 6 -24.21 -50.84 -19.70
N ALA A 7 -23.31 -50.53 -18.78
CA ALA A 7 -23.43 -49.37 -17.89
C ALA A 7 -22.24 -48.46 -18.16
N ALA A 8 -22.38 -47.58 -19.16
CA ALA A 8 -21.45 -46.48 -19.36
C ALA A 8 -21.70 -45.45 -18.25
N PHE A 9 -20.83 -45.42 -17.25
CA PHE A 9 -20.80 -44.36 -16.24
C PHE A 9 -20.28 -43.08 -16.92
N CYS A 10 -21.20 -42.23 -17.38
CA CYS A 10 -20.87 -40.86 -17.78
C CYS A 10 -20.44 -40.08 -16.53
N LEU A 11 -19.12 -39.93 -16.34
CA LEU A 11 -18.55 -38.96 -15.42
C LEU A 11 -18.86 -37.56 -15.96
N ILE A 12 -19.96 -36.98 -15.49
CA ILE A 12 -20.22 -35.55 -15.65
C ILE A 12 -19.24 -34.83 -14.72
N LEU A 13 -18.09 -34.45 -15.27
CA LEU A 13 -17.20 -33.46 -14.67
C LEU A 13 -17.94 -32.12 -14.67
N THR A 14 -18.69 -31.86 -13.61
CA THR A 14 -19.14 -30.50 -13.29
C THR A 14 -17.90 -29.65 -13.09
N LYS A 15 -17.59 -28.81 -14.08
CA LYS A 15 -16.67 -27.69 -13.90
C LYS A 15 -17.31 -26.78 -12.84
N VAL A 16 -16.94 -27.00 -11.59
CA VAL A 16 -17.10 -25.99 -10.55
C VAL A 16 -16.14 -24.89 -10.96
N ALA A 17 -16.66 -23.90 -11.68
CA ALA A 17 -15.99 -22.64 -11.87
C ALA A 17 -15.82 -22.05 -10.47
N THR A 18 -14.65 -22.30 -9.88
CA THR A 18 -14.18 -21.55 -8.73
C THR A 18 -14.03 -20.11 -9.17
N ALA A 19 -15.10 -19.33 -8.99
CA ALA A 19 -15.06 -17.88 -8.97
C ALA A 19 -14.28 -17.46 -7.71
N TYR A 20 -12.97 -17.68 -7.72
CA TYR A 20 -12.07 -17.02 -6.78
C TYR A 20 -11.74 -15.66 -7.36
N GLY A 21 -12.38 -14.65 -6.80
CA GLY A 21 -12.03 -13.25 -6.97
C GLY A 21 -12.29 -12.74 -8.37
N ALA A 22 -13.40 -12.02 -8.52
CA ALA A 22 -13.37 -10.88 -9.42
C ALA A 22 -12.12 -10.08 -9.05
N GLU A 23 -11.10 -10.12 -9.91
CA GLU A 23 -10.08 -9.09 -9.96
C GLU A 23 -10.87 -7.79 -10.08
N ASP A 24 -10.94 -7.10 -8.95
CA ASP A 24 -11.69 -5.87 -8.80
C ASP A 24 -11.30 -5.00 -9.97
N SER A 25 -12.30 -4.73 -10.79
CA SER A 25 -12.21 -4.16 -12.13
C SER A 25 -11.09 -3.14 -12.17
N ARG A 26 -10.00 -3.48 -12.89
CA ARG A 26 -8.97 -2.54 -13.30
C ARG A 26 -9.68 -1.26 -13.67
N SER A 27 -9.45 -0.20 -12.88
CA SER A 27 -9.95 1.14 -13.15
C SER A 27 -9.72 1.41 -14.63
N SER A 28 -10.81 1.33 -15.38
CA SER A 28 -10.79 1.16 -16.81
C SER A 28 -10.35 2.47 -17.43
N HIS A 29 -9.11 2.51 -17.93
CA HIS A 29 -8.70 3.33 -19.07
C HIS A 29 -9.08 4.83 -19.10
N LEU A 30 -9.40 5.45 -17.96
CA LEU A 30 -9.51 6.91 -17.79
C LEU A 30 -8.24 7.53 -17.20
N ALA A 31 -7.15 6.75 -17.11
CA ALA A 31 -5.83 7.24 -16.77
C ALA A 31 -5.38 8.24 -17.83
N PHE A 32 -5.35 9.54 -17.50
CA PHE A 32 -4.35 10.53 -17.95
C PHE A 32 -4.78 12.00 -17.69
N SER A 33 -6.04 12.31 -17.37
CA SER A 33 -6.42 13.70 -17.12
C SER A 33 -6.03 14.12 -15.70
N GLY A 34 -4.78 14.52 -15.51
CA GLY A 34 -4.30 15.16 -14.29
C GLY A 34 -3.03 14.55 -13.72
N GLU A 35 -2.86 13.22 -13.80
CA GLU A 35 -1.67 12.53 -13.27
C GLU A 35 -0.37 12.98 -13.97
N ASP A 36 0.72 13.06 -13.21
CA ASP A 36 2.06 13.18 -13.78
C ASP A 36 2.44 11.86 -14.47
N LYS A 37 2.72 11.93 -15.78
CA LYS A 37 3.02 10.76 -16.59
C LYS A 37 4.28 10.02 -16.15
N SER A 38 5.25 10.74 -15.58
CA SER A 38 6.48 10.13 -15.04
C SER A 38 6.18 9.19 -13.87
N CYS A 39 5.07 9.40 -13.17
CA CYS A 39 4.72 8.70 -11.94
C CYS A 39 3.79 7.50 -12.14
N TYR A 40 3.59 7.02 -13.37
CA TYR A 40 2.67 5.91 -13.63
C TYR A 40 2.91 4.69 -12.73
N ALA A 41 4.15 4.19 -12.68
CA ALA A 41 4.51 3.01 -11.88
C ALA A 41 4.31 3.25 -10.37
N VAL A 42 4.73 4.43 -9.89
CA VAL A 42 4.58 4.86 -8.50
C VAL A 42 3.10 4.94 -8.12
N ASN A 43 2.26 5.55 -8.97
CA ASN A 43 0.82 5.69 -8.76
C ASN A 43 0.12 4.33 -8.68
N ARG A 44 0.44 3.40 -9.60
CA ARG A 44 -0.14 2.05 -9.56
C ARG A 44 0.26 1.31 -8.30
N ALA A 45 1.53 1.40 -7.89
CA ALA A 45 1.99 0.76 -6.66
C ALA A 45 1.39 1.37 -5.40
N TYR A 46 1.20 2.70 -5.38
CA TYR A 46 0.53 3.42 -4.30
C TYR A 46 -0.93 2.99 -4.11
N GLU A 47 -1.67 2.86 -5.22
CA GLU A 47 -3.03 2.34 -5.21
C GLU A 47 -3.07 0.87 -4.78
N ASN A 48 -2.20 0.02 -5.34
CA ASN A 48 -2.11 -1.40 -4.99
C ASN A 48 -1.83 -1.62 -3.50
N MET A 49 -1.02 -0.74 -2.90
CA MET A 49 -0.81 -0.74 -1.45
C MET A 49 -2.09 -0.32 -0.72
N HIS A 50 -2.56 0.91 -0.94
CA HIS A 50 -3.63 1.51 -0.13
C HIS A 50 -4.99 0.84 -0.30
N ASN A 51 -5.23 0.20 -1.44
CA ASN A 51 -6.49 -0.47 -1.74
C ASN A 51 -6.41 -1.98 -1.51
N SER A 52 -5.28 -2.49 -0.99
CA SER A 52 -5.20 -3.87 -0.52
C SER A 52 -5.99 -4.05 0.78
N GLY A 53 -6.68 -5.19 0.94
CA GLY A 53 -7.60 -5.39 2.06
C GLY A 53 -6.96 -5.25 3.44
N ARG A 54 -5.77 -5.83 3.64
CA ARG A 54 -5.12 -5.91 4.94
C ARG A 54 -3.60 -5.74 4.85
N TYR A 55 -3.05 -4.84 5.66
CA TYR A 55 -1.61 -4.59 5.80
C TYR A 55 -1.33 -3.82 7.09
N SER A 56 -0.06 -3.76 7.46
CA SER A 56 0.46 -2.87 8.50
C SER A 56 1.65 -2.07 7.99
N TYR A 57 2.01 -1.02 8.72
CA TYR A 57 3.27 -0.33 8.52
C TYR A 57 3.74 0.32 9.81
N THR A 58 5.04 0.52 9.90
CA THR A 58 5.67 1.36 10.92
C THR A 58 6.14 2.65 10.30
N LEU A 59 6.02 3.74 11.04
CA LEU A 59 6.60 5.03 10.69
C LEU A 59 7.59 5.44 11.78
N SER A 60 8.80 5.79 11.37
CA SER A 60 9.90 6.17 12.25
C SER A 60 10.54 7.48 11.79
N GLU A 61 11.14 8.22 12.71
CA GLU A 61 12.07 9.29 12.39
C GLU A 61 13.44 8.69 12.03
N LEU A 62 14.04 9.17 10.94
CA LEU A 62 15.45 8.92 10.65
C LEU A 62 16.32 9.96 11.35
N GLN A 63 17.10 9.53 12.33
CA GLN A 63 18.05 10.39 13.05
C GLN A 63 19.33 10.60 12.25
N GLU A 64 20.12 11.62 12.63
CA GLU A 64 21.39 11.96 11.96
C GLU A 64 22.44 10.83 12.00
N ASP A 65 22.31 9.90 12.95
CA ASP A 65 23.17 8.72 13.11
C ASP A 65 22.60 7.46 12.43
N ASP A 66 21.70 7.64 11.46
CA ASP A 66 20.99 6.61 10.71
C ASP A 66 20.12 5.65 11.55
N ARG A 67 19.91 5.95 12.84
CA ARG A 67 18.98 5.16 13.67
C ARG A 67 17.53 5.57 13.41
N LEU A 68 16.66 4.57 13.37
CA LEU A 68 15.22 4.76 13.31
C LEU A 68 14.66 4.90 14.73
N ARG A 69 14.02 6.03 15.03
CA ARG A 69 13.20 6.20 16.24
C ARG A 69 11.74 5.90 15.90
N PRO A 70 11.14 4.81 16.42
CA PRO A 70 9.73 4.50 16.18
C PRO A 70 8.84 5.66 16.60
N TYR A 71 7.84 5.99 15.77
CA TYR A 71 6.87 7.04 16.05
C TYR A 71 5.44 6.55 15.97
N MET A 72 5.08 5.76 14.97
CA MET A 72 3.71 5.31 14.78
C MET A 72 3.65 3.90 14.21
N GLU A 73 2.69 3.13 14.68
CA GLU A 73 2.26 1.88 14.04
C GLU A 73 0.87 2.07 13.46
N VAL A 74 0.65 1.49 12.28
CA VAL A 74 -0.66 1.51 11.62
C VAL A 74 -1.00 0.11 11.13
N ARG A 75 -2.27 -0.27 11.30
CA ARG A 75 -2.84 -1.53 10.79
C ARG A 75 -4.12 -1.22 10.04
N ALA A 76 -4.11 -1.42 8.73
CA ALA A 76 -5.30 -1.36 7.91
C ALA A 76 -5.93 -2.76 7.86
N ILE A 77 -7.16 -2.86 8.37
CA ILE A 77 -7.92 -4.12 8.43
C ILE A 77 -9.30 -3.86 7.86
N ASP A 78 -9.53 -4.36 6.65
CA ASP A 78 -10.79 -4.19 5.93
C ASP A 78 -11.16 -2.70 5.82
N GLY A 79 -12.29 -2.28 6.40
CA GLY A 79 -12.79 -0.90 6.38
C GLY A 79 -12.27 -0.01 7.52
N VAL A 80 -11.31 -0.47 8.32
CA VAL A 80 -10.84 0.21 9.53
C VAL A 80 -9.33 0.40 9.50
N VAL A 81 -8.87 1.54 10.02
CA VAL A 81 -7.45 1.81 10.27
C VAL A 81 -7.26 1.95 11.77
N TYR A 82 -6.36 1.14 12.30
CA TYR A 82 -5.89 1.25 13.68
C TYR A 82 -4.55 1.95 13.67
N SER A 83 -4.35 2.92 14.55
CA SER A 83 -3.05 3.56 14.70
C SER A 83 -2.67 3.69 16.16
N ARG A 84 -1.37 3.72 16.43
CA ARG A 84 -0.83 3.98 17.77
C ARG A 84 0.42 4.81 17.61
N ILE A 85 0.48 5.93 18.31
CA ILE A 85 1.69 6.74 18.42
C ILE A 85 2.55 6.17 19.56
N GLU A 86 3.81 5.87 19.25
CA GLU A 86 4.80 5.31 20.16
C GLU A 86 4.24 4.11 20.95
N ASN A 87 4.31 4.15 22.29
CA ASN A 87 3.75 3.14 23.18
C ASN A 87 2.37 3.54 23.74
N GLY A 88 1.64 4.40 23.04
CA GLY A 88 0.33 4.90 23.44
C GLY A 88 -0.80 3.87 23.36
N VAL A 89 -2.04 4.36 23.42
CA VAL A 89 -3.24 3.56 23.19
C VAL A 89 -3.51 3.44 21.69
N TRP A 90 -4.16 2.36 21.27
CA TRP A 90 -4.63 2.21 19.90
C TRP A 90 -5.86 3.08 19.67
N ASP A 91 -5.79 3.91 18.65
CA ASP A 91 -6.92 4.64 18.08
C ASP A 91 -7.55 3.84 16.93
N GLU A 92 -8.84 4.04 16.72
CA GLU A 92 -9.61 3.42 15.63
C GLU A 92 -10.26 4.52 14.77
N ASP A 93 -9.95 4.50 13.47
CA ASP A 93 -10.55 5.38 12.47
C ASP A 93 -11.19 4.58 11.35
N LYS A 94 -12.26 5.16 10.77
CA LYS A 94 -12.79 4.64 9.52
C LYS A 94 -11.74 4.80 8.43
N ARG A 95 -11.45 3.71 7.71
CA ARG A 95 -10.55 3.77 6.57
C ARG A 95 -11.10 4.73 5.52
N LEU A 96 -10.22 5.64 5.09
CA LEU A 96 -10.56 6.54 3.99
C LEU A 96 -10.93 5.73 2.74
N PRO A 97 -11.86 6.25 1.92
CA PRO A 97 -12.23 5.61 0.66
C PRO A 97 -10.99 5.42 -0.24
N ILE A 98 -11.16 4.59 -1.28
CA ILE A 98 -10.12 4.20 -2.25
C ILE A 98 -9.17 5.38 -2.51
N ARG A 99 -7.89 5.18 -2.17
CA ARG A 99 -6.87 6.20 -2.42
C ARG A 99 -6.59 6.21 -3.92
N THR A 100 -6.66 7.40 -4.51
CA THR A 100 -6.37 7.63 -5.92
C THR A 100 -5.03 8.39 -6.06
N PRO A 101 -4.49 8.50 -7.28
CA PRO A 101 -3.27 9.25 -7.58
C PRO A 101 -3.49 10.77 -7.57
N LEU A 102 -4.72 11.23 -7.36
CA LEU A 102 -5.08 12.63 -7.24
C LEU A 102 -5.47 12.92 -5.78
N ASP A 103 -5.01 14.04 -5.26
CA ASP A 103 -5.41 14.49 -3.95
C ASP A 103 -6.90 14.87 -3.95
N ALA A 104 -7.68 14.29 -3.04
CA ALA A 104 -9.13 14.46 -3.02
C ALA A 104 -9.57 15.90 -2.72
N ASN A 105 -8.70 16.71 -2.09
CA ASN A 105 -9.01 18.08 -1.73
C ASN A 105 -8.67 19.07 -2.85
N SER A 106 -7.50 18.92 -3.48
CA SER A 106 -7.01 19.85 -4.51
C SER A 106 -7.24 19.37 -5.95
N GLY A 107 -7.46 18.08 -6.16
CA GLY A 107 -7.49 17.45 -7.48
C GLY A 107 -6.12 17.33 -8.15
N LEU A 108 -5.04 17.76 -7.48
CA LEU A 108 -3.67 17.73 -8.01
C LEU A 108 -3.03 16.34 -7.84
N PRO A 109 -2.02 15.99 -8.65
CA PRO A 109 -1.26 14.75 -8.49
C PRO A 109 -0.66 14.60 -7.09
N VAL A 110 -0.80 13.41 -6.51
CA VAL A 110 -0.15 13.05 -5.24
C VAL A 110 1.35 12.88 -5.44
N PHE A 111 1.77 12.35 -6.59
CA PHE A 111 3.18 12.21 -6.94
C PHE A 111 3.49 12.96 -8.23
N THR A 112 4.63 13.65 -8.24
CA THR A 112 5.16 14.37 -9.41
C THR A 112 6.66 14.15 -9.56
N SER A 113 7.17 14.31 -10.79
CA SER A 113 8.61 14.23 -11.12
C SER A 113 9.26 12.92 -10.69
N CYS A 114 8.62 11.79 -10.98
CA CYS A 114 9.13 10.49 -10.62
C CYS A 114 10.30 10.08 -11.53
N ILE A 115 11.38 9.61 -10.92
CA ILE A 115 12.60 9.15 -11.60
C ILE A 115 12.94 7.77 -11.06
N GLU A 116 13.06 6.78 -11.95
CA GLU A 116 13.59 5.46 -11.60
C GLU A 116 15.10 5.56 -11.41
N LEU A 117 15.56 5.22 -10.20
CA LEU A 117 16.97 5.21 -9.83
C LEU A 117 17.63 3.84 -10.07
N GLY A 118 16.81 2.81 -10.32
CA GLY A 118 17.23 1.48 -10.73
C GLY A 118 16.82 0.38 -9.76
N ASP A 119 17.49 -0.77 -9.86
CA ASP A 119 17.23 -1.94 -9.06
C ASP A 119 17.84 -1.83 -7.66
N SER A 120 17.14 -2.38 -6.67
CA SER A 120 17.59 -2.41 -5.28
C SER A 120 17.26 -3.78 -4.65
N GLN A 121 18.20 -4.31 -3.87
CA GLN A 121 17.96 -5.47 -3.02
C GLN A 121 17.55 -4.99 -1.63
N THR A 122 16.38 -5.41 -1.15
CA THR A 122 15.91 -5.16 0.22
C THR A 122 15.77 -6.47 0.99
N GLU A 123 15.44 -6.37 2.28
CA GLU A 123 15.14 -7.54 3.13
C GLU A 123 13.93 -8.35 2.60
N GLU A 124 12.97 -7.67 1.96
CA GLU A 124 11.77 -8.26 1.38
C GLU A 124 11.96 -8.80 -0.05
N GLY A 125 13.13 -8.56 -0.66
CA GLY A 125 13.49 -9.06 -1.99
C GLY A 125 13.90 -7.97 -2.98
N LEU A 126 13.75 -8.27 -4.28
CA LEU A 126 14.10 -7.32 -5.34
C LEU A 126 13.04 -6.21 -5.46
N ALA A 127 13.52 -4.98 -5.54
CA ALA A 127 12.71 -3.78 -5.65
C ALA A 127 13.21 -2.85 -6.77
N LEU A 128 12.29 -2.02 -7.27
CA LEU A 128 12.62 -0.83 -8.05
C LEU A 128 12.68 0.37 -7.10
N HIS A 129 13.73 1.18 -7.22
CA HIS A 129 13.92 2.39 -6.42
C HIS A 129 13.57 3.62 -7.25
N TYR A 130 12.75 4.51 -6.68
CA TYR A 130 12.33 5.76 -7.31
C TYR A 130 12.59 6.95 -6.38
N SER A 131 12.90 8.11 -6.96
CA SER A 131 12.73 9.41 -6.31
C SER A 131 11.52 10.13 -6.90
N ALA A 132 10.78 10.89 -6.08
CA ALA A 132 9.66 11.72 -6.52
C ALA A 132 9.45 12.91 -5.57
N TYR A 133 8.49 13.76 -5.91
CA TYR A 133 7.86 14.67 -4.95
C TYR A 133 6.47 14.17 -4.59
N TRP A 134 6.17 14.12 -3.31
CA TRP A 134 4.87 13.77 -2.76
C TRP A 134 4.14 15.01 -2.26
N HIS A 135 2.84 15.08 -2.53
CA HIS A 135 1.96 16.16 -2.09
C HIS A 135 0.62 15.59 -1.63
N ARG A 136 0.10 16.07 -0.49
CA ARG A 136 -1.27 15.79 -0.07
C ARG A 136 -1.77 16.88 0.87
N TYR A 137 -3.00 17.34 0.68
CA TYR A 137 -3.54 18.50 1.39
C TYR A 137 -2.60 19.73 1.29
N LYS A 138 -1.96 20.12 2.40
CA LYS A 138 -0.98 21.21 2.48
C LYS A 138 0.44 20.70 2.72
N TRP A 139 0.63 19.39 2.75
CA TRP A 139 1.89 18.74 3.05
C TRP A 139 2.61 18.37 1.76
N SER A 140 3.92 18.54 1.78
CA SER A 140 4.83 18.16 0.69
C SER A 140 6.09 17.51 1.25
N ALA A 141 6.67 16.61 0.47
CA ALA A 141 7.98 16.02 0.76
C ALA A 141 8.69 15.61 -0.53
N ALA A 142 10.02 15.71 -0.55
CA ALA A 142 10.82 14.87 -1.44
C ALA A 142 10.77 13.44 -0.91
N ILE A 143 10.52 12.45 -1.76
CA ILE A 143 10.30 11.07 -1.33
C ILE A 143 11.13 10.09 -2.15
N GLU A 144 11.78 9.16 -1.46
CA GLU A 144 12.37 7.96 -2.04
C GLU A 144 11.41 6.78 -1.79
N ILE A 145 11.21 5.94 -2.79
CA ILE A 145 10.18 4.89 -2.80
C ILE A 145 10.79 3.60 -3.33
N TRP A 146 10.61 2.52 -2.59
CA TRP A 146 10.97 1.17 -3.02
C TRP A 146 9.69 0.40 -3.33
N ILE A 147 9.60 -0.15 -4.54
CA ILE A 147 8.47 -0.91 -5.03
C ILE A 147 8.90 -2.35 -5.26
N SER A 148 8.26 -3.31 -4.60
CA SER A 148 8.53 -4.74 -4.81
C SER A 148 8.30 -5.12 -6.26
N LYS A 149 9.29 -5.76 -6.90
CA LYS A 149 9.14 -6.32 -8.25
C LYS A 149 8.15 -7.48 -8.30
N THR A 150 7.94 -8.17 -7.18
CA THR A 150 7.04 -9.32 -7.09
C THR A 150 5.60 -8.90 -6.86
N SER A 151 5.34 -8.00 -5.91
CA SER A 151 3.97 -7.63 -5.53
C SER A 151 3.47 -6.35 -6.21
N GLY A 152 4.36 -5.53 -6.77
CA GLY A 152 4.01 -4.23 -7.34
C GLY A 152 3.45 -3.25 -6.30
N LYS A 153 3.84 -3.41 -5.03
CA LYS A 153 3.44 -2.53 -3.91
C LYS A 153 4.66 -1.85 -3.32
N PHE A 154 4.44 -0.74 -2.62
CA PHE A 154 5.50 -0.09 -1.84
C PHE A 154 5.97 -1.03 -0.73
N ILE A 155 7.27 -1.07 -0.47
CA ILE A 155 7.82 -1.81 0.67
C ILE A 155 8.48 -0.88 1.67
N LYS A 156 9.01 0.24 1.18
CA LYS A 156 9.62 1.29 1.99
C LYS A 156 9.43 2.64 1.32
N THR A 157 9.30 3.69 2.13
CA THR A 157 9.47 5.07 1.69
C THR A 157 10.38 5.83 2.65
N VAL A 158 11.07 6.84 2.14
CA VAL A 158 11.80 7.84 2.93
C VAL A 158 11.33 9.21 2.48
N SER A 159 10.56 9.89 3.32
CA SER A 159 10.02 11.22 3.07
C SER A 159 10.85 12.27 3.79
N ARG A 160 11.33 13.28 3.04
CA ARG A 160 12.05 14.44 3.56
C ARG A 160 11.14 15.66 3.42
N TYR A 161 10.59 16.12 4.54
CA TYR A 161 9.63 17.21 4.57
C TYR A 161 10.33 18.57 4.50
N ASP A 162 9.69 19.51 3.82
CA ASP A 162 10.09 20.91 3.86
C ASP A 162 9.89 21.47 5.28
N ARG A 163 10.79 22.38 5.71
CA ARG A 163 10.74 22.94 7.07
C ARG A 163 9.38 23.59 7.37
N GLY A 164 8.72 23.12 8.43
CA GLY A 164 7.54 23.77 9.03
C GLY A 164 6.19 23.44 8.40
N ALA A 165 6.12 22.52 7.43
CA ALA A 165 4.87 22.16 6.74
C ALA A 165 4.71 20.65 6.48
N GLY A 166 5.40 19.80 7.25
CA GLY A 166 5.35 18.35 7.09
C GLY A 166 4.09 17.73 7.68
N GLU A 167 3.74 16.55 7.17
CA GLU A 167 2.75 15.65 7.80
C GLU A 167 3.25 15.15 9.17
N MET A 168 4.57 15.14 9.38
CA MET A 168 5.24 14.59 10.56
C MET A 168 5.89 15.69 11.41
N PRO A 169 6.04 15.48 12.73
CA PRO A 169 6.71 16.42 13.62
C PRO A 169 8.24 16.45 13.47
N PHE A 170 8.80 15.64 12.57
CA PHE A 170 10.23 15.50 12.30
C PHE A 170 10.54 15.60 10.79
N PRO A 171 11.77 15.99 10.41
CA PRO A 171 12.08 16.33 9.02
C PRO A 171 12.18 15.12 8.09
N VAL A 172 12.54 13.93 8.60
CA VAL A 172 12.72 12.73 7.78
C VAL A 172 11.95 11.57 8.36
N ALA A 173 10.94 11.10 7.64
CA ALA A 173 10.15 9.93 7.99
C ALA A 173 10.54 8.72 7.13
N VAL A 174 10.61 7.56 7.77
CA VAL A 174 10.76 6.26 7.11
C VAL A 174 9.51 5.44 7.38
N GLN A 175 8.83 5.05 6.31
CA GLN A 175 7.74 4.10 6.37
C GLN A 175 8.23 2.74 5.88
N ILE A 176 7.95 1.69 6.63
CA ILE A 176 8.24 0.30 6.24
C ILE A 176 6.92 -0.46 6.26
N MET A 177 6.61 -1.11 5.15
CA MET A 177 5.37 -1.83 4.96
C MET A 177 5.49 -3.27 5.44
N ASP A 178 4.39 -3.82 5.92
CA ASP A 178 4.28 -5.23 6.24
C ASP A 178 2.95 -5.78 5.68
N TYR A 179 3.06 -6.72 4.77
CA TYR A 179 1.92 -7.35 4.11
C TYR A 179 1.57 -8.73 4.67
N ASP A 180 2.26 -9.20 5.72
CA ASP A 180 1.86 -10.41 6.41
C ASP A 180 0.56 -10.16 7.20
N ARG A 181 -0.47 -10.91 6.83
CA ARG A 181 -1.78 -10.83 7.47
C ARG A 181 -1.73 -11.22 8.95
N ALA A 182 -0.75 -12.03 9.35
CA ALA A 182 -0.53 -12.42 10.74
C ALA A 182 -0.03 -11.27 11.61
N HIS A 183 0.53 -10.20 11.03
CA HIS A 183 0.98 -9.02 11.78
C HIS A 183 -0.07 -7.91 11.84
N ALA A 184 -0.97 -7.84 10.86
CA ALA A 184 -2.10 -6.92 10.84
C ALA A 184 -3.30 -7.41 11.67
N ILE A 185 -3.11 -7.74 12.95
CA ILE A 185 -4.19 -8.22 13.85
C ILE A 185 -4.89 -7.03 14.53
N LYS A 186 -6.23 -7.13 14.69
CA LYS A 186 -7.03 -6.11 15.40
C LYS A 186 -6.47 -5.94 16.83
N PRO A 187 -6.07 -4.73 17.24
CA PRO A 187 -5.55 -4.50 18.57
C PRO A 187 -6.66 -4.60 19.63
N ILE A 188 -6.25 -4.83 20.88
CA ILE A 188 -7.12 -4.65 22.04
C ILE A 188 -7.18 -3.15 22.31
N LEU A 189 -8.36 -2.57 22.11
CA LEU A 189 -8.63 -1.19 22.49
C LEU A 189 -8.86 -1.18 24.00
N LEU A 190 -8.14 -0.32 24.72
CA LEU A 190 -8.42 -0.06 26.13
C LEU A 190 -9.50 1.02 26.15
N ASP A 191 -10.67 0.70 26.70
CA ASP A 191 -11.71 1.71 26.93
C ASP A 191 -11.18 2.76 27.93
N PRO A 192 -11.41 4.07 27.70
CA PRO A 192 -10.97 5.14 28.58
C PRO A 192 -11.64 5.14 29.96
#